data_AF-A0A1J3E2C7-F1
#
_entry.id   AF-A0A1J3E2C7-F1
#
_cell.length_a   1.000
_cell.length_b   1.000
_cell.length_c   1.000
_cell.angle_alpha   90.00
_cell.angle_beta   90.00
_cell.angle_gamma   90.00
#
_symmetry.space_group_name_H-M   'P 1'
#
loop_
_entity.id
_entity.type
_entity.pdbx_description
1 polymer ?
#
loop_
_entity_poly.entity_id
_entity_poly.type
_entity_poly.pdbx_seq_one_letter_code
_entity_poly.pdbx_strand_id
1 'polypeptide(L)'
;QFSLVSDESLVLDGEFMHMRCCAHIINLIVKEGLLELVDNVCAIRNAVTYVRASTNRIDSFDSRADNVKVTRGSLPLDIKTRWNSTYLMLLQAIKFRKAFDKMEAEDRLYNDYFLELENGKKGIGPPTEVDWNAVERLVRFLII
;
A
#
# COMPACT_ATOMS: atom_id res chain seq x y z
N GLN A 1 -12.26 2.71 -35.75
CA GLN A 1 -12.24 1.37 -36.37
C GLN A 1 -10.96 1.28 -37.17
N PHE A 2 -10.06 0.34 -36.86
CA PHE A 2 -8.82 0.15 -37.63
C PHE A 2 -9.16 -0.67 -38.88
N SER A 3 -8.72 -0.21 -40.06
CA SER A 3 -8.85 -0.93 -41.33
C SER A 3 -7.46 -1.20 -41.92
N LEU A 4 -7.25 -2.42 -42.42
CA LEU A 4 -6.04 -2.78 -43.16
C LEU A 4 -5.91 -1.88 -44.39
N VAL A 5 -4.76 -1.21 -44.50
CA VAL A 5 -4.45 -0.29 -45.62
C VAL A 5 -3.87 -1.06 -46.81
N SER A 6 -3.17 -2.18 -46.56
CA SER A 6 -2.66 -3.12 -47.56
C SER A 6 -2.22 -4.44 -46.89
N ASP A 7 -2.16 -5.53 -47.65
CA ASP A 7 -1.69 -6.85 -47.15
C ASP A 7 -0.19 -6.83 -46.75
N GLU A 8 0.59 -5.91 -47.30
CA GLU A 8 2.00 -5.69 -46.95
C GLU A 8 2.21 -4.73 -45.76
N SER A 9 1.13 -4.31 -45.08
CA SER A 9 1.22 -3.25 -44.06
C SER A 9 1.84 -3.70 -42.73
N LEU A 10 1.97 -5.01 -42.51
CA LEU A 10 2.55 -5.59 -41.28
C LEU A 10 3.85 -6.33 -41.61
N VAL A 11 4.92 -5.98 -40.90
CA VAL A 11 6.19 -6.69 -40.97
C VAL A 11 5.97 -8.14 -40.53
N LEU A 12 6.38 -9.12 -41.35
CA LEU A 12 6.20 -10.56 -41.11
C LEU A 12 4.74 -10.94 -40.81
N ASP A 13 3.77 -10.39 -41.54
CA ASP A 13 2.33 -10.62 -41.34
C ASP A 13 1.82 -10.35 -39.91
N GLY A 14 2.57 -9.56 -39.13
CA GLY A 14 2.25 -9.29 -37.73
C GLY A 14 2.54 -10.47 -36.79
N GLU A 15 3.32 -11.47 -37.20
CA GLU A 15 3.72 -12.63 -36.39
C GLU A 15 4.26 -12.23 -35.00
N PHE A 16 4.91 -11.06 -34.91
CA PHE A 16 5.47 -10.51 -33.68
C PHE A 16 4.73 -9.27 -33.13
N MET A 17 3.56 -8.95 -33.67
CA MET A 17 2.80 -7.76 -33.27
C MET A 17 2.04 -8.02 -31.96
N HIS A 18 2.70 -7.79 -30.82
CA HIS A 18 2.09 -7.90 -29.50
C HIS A 18 1.82 -6.52 -28.86
N MET A 19 0.59 -6.03 -28.96
CA MET A 19 0.16 -4.79 -28.31
C MET A 19 -0.32 -5.06 -26.88
N ARG A 20 0.38 -4.52 -25.88
CA ARG A 20 -0.09 -4.52 -24.48
C ARG A 20 -1.06 -3.36 -24.25
N CYS A 21 -2.12 -3.57 -23.49
CA CYS A 21 -3.00 -2.47 -23.09
C CYS A 21 -2.27 -1.53 -22.11
N CYS A 22 -2.58 -0.24 -22.14
CA CYS A 22 -1.97 0.75 -21.24
C CYS A 22 -2.15 0.37 -19.77
N ALA A 23 -3.32 -0.18 -19.41
CA ALA A 23 -3.57 -0.68 -18.05
C ALA A 23 -2.59 -1.78 -17.63
N HIS A 24 -2.20 -2.66 -18.55
CA HIS A 24 -1.20 -3.70 -18.28
C HIS A 24 0.20 -3.10 -18.11
N ILE A 25 0.57 -2.11 -18.94
CA ILE A 25 1.86 -1.41 -18.83
C ILE A 25 1.95 -0.67 -17.48
N ILE A 26 0.90 0.07 -17.10
CA ILE A 26 0.83 0.77 -15.80
C ILE A 26 0.97 -0.23 -14.66
N ASN A 27 0.23 -1.34 -14.71
CA ASN A 27 0.31 -2.38 -13.68
C ASN A 27 1.72 -2.97 -13.52
N LEU A 28 2.52 -3.07 -14.59
CA LEU A 28 3.92 -3.48 -14.50
C LEU A 28 4.78 -2.42 -13.80
N ILE A 29 4.65 -1.15 -14.21
CA ILE A 29 5.41 -0.04 -13.60
C ILE A 29 5.11 0.08 -12.10
N VAL A 30 3.83 0.02 -11.72
CA VAL A 30 3.42 0.11 -10.31
C VAL A 30 3.96 -1.06 -9.50
N LYS A 31 3.97 -2.27 -10.06
CA LYS A 31 4.53 -3.45 -9.37
C LYS A 31 6.03 -3.31 -9.12
N GLU A 32 6.79 -2.86 -10.11
CA GLU A 32 8.23 -2.61 -9.93
C GLU A 32 8.48 -1.54 -8.87
N GLY A 33 7.78 -0.40 -8.92
CA GLY A 33 7.91 0.65 -7.89
C GLY A 33 7.51 0.19 -6.48
N LEU A 34 6.53 -0.73 -6.36
CA LEU A 34 6.16 -1.33 -5.08
C LEU A 34 7.22 -2.30 -4.54
N LEU A 35 8.01 -2.93 -5.40
CA LEU A 35 9.11 -3.81 -4.98
C LEU A 35 10.28 -3.01 -4.38
N GLU A 36 10.58 -1.84 -4.94
CA GLU A 36 11.62 -0.95 -4.39
C GLU A 36 11.28 -0.44 -2.98
N LEU A 37 9.98 -0.28 -2.68
CA LEU A 37 9.47 0.23 -1.40
C LEU A 37 8.86 -0.86 -0.52
N VAL A 38 9.22 -2.13 -0.75
CA VAL A 38 8.58 -3.29 -0.12
C VAL A 38 8.60 -3.20 1.42
N ASP A 39 9.70 -2.76 2.01
CA ASP A 39 9.85 -2.66 3.46
C ASP A 39 9.03 -1.51 4.03
N ASN A 40 9.03 -0.34 3.38
CA ASN A 40 8.23 0.82 3.80
C ASN A 40 6.73 0.50 3.76
N VAL A 41 6.29 -0.14 2.67
CA VAL A 41 4.90 -0.60 2.53
C VAL A 41 4.59 -1.69 3.55
N CYS A 42 5.55 -2.58 3.87
CA CYS A 42 5.38 -3.57 4.93
C CYS A 42 5.21 -2.95 6.32
N ALA A 43 6.00 -1.93 6.68
CA ALA A 43 5.86 -1.24 7.95
C ALA A 43 4.42 -0.72 8.15
N ILE A 44 3.92 0.03 7.16
CA ILE A 44 2.56 0.59 7.20
C ILE A 44 1.50 -0.51 7.19
N ARG A 45 1.70 -1.56 6.38
CA ARG A 45 0.78 -2.71 6.34
C ARG A 45 0.67 -3.38 7.70
N ASN A 46 1.78 -3.58 8.39
CA ASN A 46 1.81 -4.22 9.70
C ASN A 46 1.10 -3.34 10.74
N ALA A 47 1.32 -2.03 10.71
CA ALA A 47 0.60 -1.08 11.55
C ALA A 47 -0.92 -1.12 11.33
N VAL A 48 -1.37 -1.10 10.07
CA VAL A 48 -2.79 -1.24 9.72
C VAL A 48 -3.34 -2.59 10.18
N THR A 49 -2.57 -3.67 10.02
CA THR A 49 -2.95 -5.02 10.44
C THR A 49 -3.13 -5.08 11.95
N TYR A 50 -2.24 -4.47 12.73
CA TYR A 50 -2.37 -4.37 14.18
C TYR A 50 -3.70 -3.71 14.57
N VAL A 51 -3.96 -2.50 14.05
CA VAL A 51 -5.18 -1.73 14.37
C VAL A 51 -6.43 -2.56 14.04
N ARG A 52 -6.39 -3.29 12.92
CA ARG A 52 -7.52 -4.05 12.39
C ARG A 52 -7.77 -5.39 13.07
N ALA A 53 -6.81 -5.89 13.85
CA ALA A 53 -6.82 -7.22 14.43
C ALA A 53 -7.97 -7.44 15.44
N SER A 54 -8.39 -6.40 16.17
CA SER A 54 -9.48 -6.51 17.14
C SER A 54 -10.26 -5.20 17.29
N THR A 55 -11.49 -5.27 17.78
CA THR A 55 -12.32 -4.06 18.04
C THR A 55 -11.63 -3.15 19.05
N ASN A 56 -11.05 -3.69 20.13
CA ASN A 56 -10.35 -2.90 21.13
C ASN A 56 -9.17 -2.09 20.56
N ARG A 57 -8.44 -2.65 19.58
CA ARG A 57 -7.34 -1.93 18.91
C ARG A 57 -7.86 -0.83 17.99
N ILE A 58 -9.02 -1.04 17.35
CA ILE A 58 -9.70 0.01 16.58
C ILE A 58 -10.15 1.13 17.51
N ASP A 59 -10.78 0.81 18.64
CA ASP A 59 -11.25 1.82 19.60
C ASP A 59 -10.08 2.60 20.21
N SER A 60 -8.97 1.91 20.52
CA SER A 60 -7.71 2.54 20.96
C SER A 60 -7.17 3.50 19.89
N PHE A 61 -7.16 3.10 18.63
CA PHE A 61 -6.73 3.96 17.53
C PHE A 61 -7.70 5.12 17.27
N ASP A 62 -9.02 4.89 17.36
CA ASP A 62 -10.08 5.88 17.18
C ASP A 62 -9.93 7.02 18.18
N SER A 63 -9.66 6.71 19.45
CA SER A 63 -9.39 7.71 20.49
C SER A 63 -8.18 8.62 20.19
N ARG A 64 -7.29 8.21 19.27
CA ARG A 64 -6.10 8.96 18.87
C ARG A 64 -6.27 9.67 17.53
N ALA A 65 -7.29 9.32 16.76
CA ALA A 65 -7.64 9.99 15.52
C ALA A 65 -8.35 11.33 15.81
N ASP A 66 -7.83 12.42 15.22
CA ASP A 66 -8.35 13.77 15.49
C ASP A 66 -9.76 13.97 14.91
N ASN A 67 -10.81 13.90 15.74
CA ASN A 67 -12.23 14.16 15.43
C ASN A 67 -12.83 13.35 14.26
N VAL A 68 -12.14 12.34 13.75
CA VAL A 68 -12.61 11.46 12.68
C VAL A 68 -12.89 10.10 13.27
N LYS A 69 -14.17 9.68 13.23
CA LYS A 69 -14.56 8.34 13.66
C LYS A 69 -13.92 7.30 12.74
N VAL A 70 -13.02 6.51 13.31
CA VAL A 70 -12.37 5.38 12.66
C VAL A 70 -13.30 4.17 12.77
N THR A 71 -13.62 3.61 11.62
CA THR A 71 -14.35 2.35 11.52
C THR A 71 -13.46 1.30 10.88
N ARG A 72 -13.95 0.06 10.87
CA ARG A 72 -13.35 -1.02 10.10
C ARG A 72 -13.15 -0.67 8.61
N GLY A 73 -13.99 0.18 8.02
CA GLY A 73 -13.85 0.59 6.61
C GLY A 73 -12.83 1.71 6.39
N SER A 74 -12.50 2.47 7.44
CA SER A 74 -11.61 3.63 7.35
C SER A 74 -10.16 3.25 7.06
N LEU A 75 -9.74 2.05 7.47
CA LEU A 75 -8.42 1.47 7.21
C LEU A 75 -8.56 0.11 6.50
N PRO A 76 -8.63 0.06 5.17
CA PRO A 76 -8.75 -1.20 4.43
C PRO A 76 -7.47 -2.03 4.57
N LEU A 77 -7.62 -3.36 4.65
CA LEU A 77 -6.48 -4.27 4.65
C LEU A 77 -5.90 -4.38 3.23
N ASP A 78 -4.59 -4.61 3.16
CA ASP A 78 -3.92 -4.86 1.90
C ASP A 78 -4.10 -6.30 1.40
N ILE A 79 -4.25 -6.43 0.08
CA ILE A 79 -4.19 -7.68 -0.66
C ILE A 79 -2.93 -7.61 -1.53
N LYS A 80 -1.84 -8.23 -1.07
CA LYS A 80 -0.49 -8.13 -1.67
C LYS A 80 -0.42 -8.42 -3.17
N THR A 81 -1.34 -9.22 -3.70
CA THR A 81 -1.41 -9.57 -5.13
C THR A 81 -2.10 -8.51 -5.99
N ARG A 82 -2.69 -7.48 -5.40
CA ARG A 82 -3.50 -6.44 -6.08
C ARG A 82 -3.05 -5.05 -5.66
N TRP A 83 -2.26 -4.38 -6.50
CA TRP A 83 -1.72 -3.05 -6.22
C TRP A 83 -2.80 -2.00 -5.87
N ASN A 84 -4.00 -2.09 -6.46
CA ASN A 84 -5.14 -1.22 -6.11
C ASN A 84 -5.47 -1.28 -4.61
N SER A 85 -5.42 -2.48 -4.02
CA SER A 85 -5.67 -2.67 -2.59
C SER A 85 -4.57 -2.02 -1.75
N THR A 86 -3.32 -2.17 -2.19
CA THR A 86 -2.16 -1.54 -1.55
C THR A 86 -2.27 -0.04 -1.60
N TYR A 87 -2.56 0.53 -2.78
CA TYR A 87 -2.79 1.97 -2.95
C TYR A 87 -3.87 2.50 -2.02
N LEU A 88 -5.04 1.83 -1.95
CA LEU A 88 -6.13 2.27 -1.08
C LEU A 88 -5.77 2.20 0.41
N MET A 89 -5.04 1.16 0.84
CA MET A 89 -4.53 1.07 2.20
C MET A 89 -3.59 2.24 2.51
N LEU A 90 -2.59 2.48 1.64
CA LEU A 90 -1.60 3.54 1.85
C LEU A 90 -2.25 4.92 1.85
N LEU A 91 -3.17 5.18 0.91
CA LEU A 91 -3.90 6.43 0.81
C LEU A 91 -4.69 6.76 2.09
N GLN A 92 -5.32 5.75 2.71
CA GLN A 92 -6.03 5.96 3.98
C GLN A 92 -5.06 6.04 5.16
N ALA A 93 -4.04 5.19 5.22
CA ALA A 93 -3.07 5.19 6.31
C ALA A 93 -2.37 6.56 6.45
N ILE A 94 -2.00 7.20 5.34
CA ILE A 94 -1.42 8.56 5.33
C ILE A 94 -2.34 9.57 6.03
N LYS A 95 -3.66 9.51 5.79
CA LYS A 95 -4.62 10.43 6.44
C LYS A 95 -4.65 10.29 7.96
N PHE A 96 -4.34 9.10 8.46
CA PHE A 96 -4.31 8.80 9.88
C PHE A 96 -2.89 8.73 10.47
N ARG A 97 -1.87 9.21 9.75
CA ARG A 97 -0.47 9.19 10.20
C ARG A 97 -0.29 9.69 11.64
N LYS A 98 -0.88 10.85 11.97
CA LYS A 98 -0.84 11.41 13.34
C LYS A 98 -1.38 10.46 14.41
N ALA A 99 -2.39 9.65 14.09
CA ALA A 99 -2.93 8.67 15.04
C ALA A 99 -1.97 7.50 15.23
N PHE A 100 -1.27 7.07 14.18
CA PHE A 100 -0.17 6.10 14.28
C PHE A 100 0.99 6.65 15.11
N ASP A 101 1.38 7.91 14.91
CA ASP A 101 2.45 8.55 15.68
C ASP A 101 2.10 8.60 17.19
N LYS A 102 0.85 8.95 17.54
CA LYS A 102 0.36 8.89 18.92
C LYS A 102 0.32 7.47 19.47
N MET A 103 -0.05 6.48 18.66
CA MET A 103 0.00 5.07 19.08
C MET A 103 1.42 4.64 19.41
N GLU A 104 2.40 4.98 18.58
CA GLU A 104 3.81 4.70 18.86
C GLU A 104 4.27 5.36 20.16
N ALA A 105 3.90 6.61 20.38
CA ALA A 105 4.30 7.35 21.58
C ALA A 105 3.65 6.85 22.88
N GLU A 106 2.43 6.31 22.83
CA GLU A 106 1.60 6.10 24.02
C GLU A 106 1.20 4.64 24.28
N ASP A 107 1.12 3.80 23.24
CA ASP A 107 0.58 2.43 23.33
C ASP A 107 1.72 1.40 23.38
N ARG A 108 1.99 0.86 24.58
CA ARG A 108 3.01 -0.18 24.76
C ARG A 108 2.70 -1.46 23.99
N LEU A 109 1.43 -1.86 23.91
CA LEU A 109 1.05 -3.08 23.20
C LEU A 109 1.29 -2.97 21.70
N TYR A 110 1.16 -1.75 21.16
CA TYR A 110 1.51 -1.47 19.77
C TYR A 110 3.00 -1.62 19.53
N ASN A 111 3.85 -1.09 20.42
CA ASN A 111 5.29 -1.21 20.30
C ASN A 111 5.76 -2.66 20.47
N ASP A 112 5.21 -3.37 21.46
CA ASP A 112 5.54 -4.78 21.72
C ASP A 112 5.25 -5.66 20.51
N TYR A 113 4.16 -5.40 19.79
CA TYR A 113 3.80 -6.12 18.56
C TYR A 113 4.91 -6.11 17.49
N PHE A 114 5.71 -5.04 17.38
CA PHE A 114 6.83 -5.00 16.43
C PHE A 114 8.13 -5.60 16.98
N LEU A 115 8.20 -5.79 18.31
CA LEU A 115 9.32 -6.45 18.97
C LEU A 115 9.16 -7.98 19.00
N GLU A 116 7.92 -8.48 18.87
CA GLU A 116 7.62 -9.91 18.75
C GLU A 116 8.36 -10.54 17.55
N LEU A 117 8.98 -11.69 17.79
CA LEU A 117 9.69 -12.46 16.78
C LEU A 117 8.72 -13.46 16.13
N GLU A 118 8.22 -13.15 14.95
CA GLU A 118 7.58 -14.16 14.10
C GLU A 118 8.66 -14.91 13.31
N ASN A 119 8.79 -16.22 13.55
CA ASN A 119 9.75 -17.09 12.87
C ASN A 119 11.22 -16.63 12.98
N GLY A 120 11.58 -16.01 14.13
CA GLY A 120 12.94 -15.53 14.38
C GLY A 120 13.31 -14.21 13.68
N LYS A 121 12.35 -13.54 13.03
CA LYS A 121 12.53 -12.19 12.48
C LYS A 121 11.65 -11.21 13.25
N LYS A 122 12.20 -10.03 13.56
CA LYS A 122 11.41 -8.91 14.10
C LYS A 122 10.40 -8.45 13.06
N GLY A 123 9.21 -8.05 13.50
CA GLY A 123 8.25 -7.38 12.65
C GLY A 123 8.86 -6.11 12.04
N ILE A 124 8.56 -5.84 10.76
CA ILE A 124 8.94 -4.56 10.13
C ILE A 124 7.99 -3.48 10.67
N GLY A 125 8.55 -2.47 11.32
CA GLY A 125 7.84 -1.34 11.91
C GLY A 125 8.24 -1.08 13.37
N PRO A 126 7.54 -0.17 14.08
CA PRO A 126 6.46 0.70 13.60
C PRO A 126 6.91 1.64 12.46
N PRO A 127 5.98 2.20 11.65
CA PRO A 127 6.34 3.06 10.52
C PRO A 127 7.01 4.35 10.97
N THR A 128 8.19 4.62 10.42
CA THR A 128 8.98 5.82 10.69
C THR A 128 8.70 6.94 9.69
N GLU A 129 9.23 8.13 9.96
CA GLU A 129 9.27 9.25 9.02
C GLU A 129 9.77 8.86 7.63
N VAL A 130 10.76 7.98 7.53
CA VAL A 130 11.31 7.51 6.25
C VAL A 130 10.26 6.72 5.47
N ASP A 131 9.51 5.87 6.16
CA ASP A 131 8.46 5.05 5.56
C ASP A 131 7.32 5.92 5.04
N TRP A 132 6.87 6.88 5.85
CA TRP A 132 5.82 7.81 5.45
C TRP A 132 6.23 8.65 4.23
N ASN A 133 7.44 9.20 4.23
CA ASN A 133 7.93 10.02 3.11
C ASN A 133 8.07 9.20 1.82
N ALA A 134 8.54 7.95 1.91
CA ALA A 134 8.66 7.06 0.75
C ALA A 134 7.28 6.72 0.17
N VAL A 135 6.34 6.36 1.03
CA VAL A 135 4.98 6.00 0.64
C VAL A 135 4.19 7.20 0.12
N GLU A 136 4.35 8.39 0.68
CA GLU A 136 3.72 9.61 0.15
C GLU A 136 4.19 9.91 -1.28
N ARG A 137 5.48 9.73 -1.57
CA ARG A 137 6.02 9.90 -2.94
C ARG A 137 5.41 8.88 -3.89
N LEU A 138 5.32 7.63 -3.47
CA LEU A 138 4.67 6.57 -4.26
C LEU A 138 3.20 6.88 -4.52
N VAL A 139 2.43 7.23 -3.48
CA VAL A 139 1.00 7.55 -3.63
C VAL A 139 0.80 8.73 -4.56
N ARG A 140 1.64 9.77 -4.48
CA ARG A 140 1.62 10.91 -5.43
C ARG A 140 1.92 10.48 -6.86
N PHE A 141 2.87 9.57 -7.07
CA PHE A 141 3.17 9.02 -8.39
C PHE A 141 2.01 8.21 -8.96
N LEU A 142 1.23 7.53 -8.10
CA LEU A 142 0.09 6.70 -8.50
C LEU A 142 -1.19 7.49 -8.81
N ILE A 143 -1.22 8.80 -8.51
CA ILE A 143 -2.28 9.72 -8.94
C ILE A 143 -1.95 10.13 -10.38
N ILE A 144 -2.35 9.30 -11.34
CA ILE A 144 -2.26 9.55 -12.80
C ILE A 144 -3.67 9.71 -13.35
#